data_AF-A0A530LL76-F1
#
_entry.id   AF-A0A530LL76-F1
#
_cell.length_a   1.000
_cell.length_b   1.000
_cell.length_c   1.000
_cell.angle_alpha   90.00
_cell.angle_beta   90.00
_cell.angle_gamma   90.00
#
_symmetry.space_group_name_H-M   'P 1'
#
loop_
_entity.id
_entity.type
_entity.pdbx_description
1 polymer ?
#
loop_
_entity_poly.entity_id
_entity_poly.type
_entity_poly.pdbx_seq_one_letter_code
_entity_poly.pdbx_strand_id
1 'polypeptide(L)' 'APGALCVIEEAAAAPFEAGLGFSVVDERNYGETVIRFIEAA' A
#
# COMPACT_ATOMS: atom_id res chain seq x y z
N ALA A 1 7.04 -12.70 -5.42
CA ALA A 1 7.09 -13.99 -4.70
C ALA A 1 5.94 -14.00 -3.71
N PRO A 2 5.33 -15.15 -3.40
CA PRO A 2 4.29 -15.23 -2.36
C PRO A 2 4.82 -14.69 -1.02
N GLY A 3 4.00 -13.91 -0.32
CA GLY A 3 4.38 -13.24 0.93
C GLY A 3 5.34 -12.06 0.78
N ALA A 4 5.58 -11.57 -0.45
CA ALA A 4 6.44 -10.41 -0.65
C ALA A 4 5.76 -9.14 -0.12
N LEU A 5 6.52 -8.34 0.62
CA LEU A 5 6.08 -7.03 1.12
C LEU A 5 6.41 -5.95 0.09
N CYS A 6 5.38 -5.23 -0.37
CA CYS A 6 5.52 -4.03 -1.17
C CYS A 6 5.21 -2.80 -0.32
N VAL A 7 5.94 -1.72 -0.57
CA VAL A 7 5.72 -0.41 0.05
C VAL A 7 5.24 0.53 -1.03
N ILE A 8 4.08 1.14 -0.82
CA ILE A 8 3.48 2.12 -1.71
C ILE A 8 3.55 3.47 -1.02
N GLU A 9 4.06 4.47 -1.74
CA GLU A 9 3.94 5.87 -1.38
C GLU A 9 2.98 6.52 -2.37
N GLU A 10 1.92 7.14 -1.85
CA GLU A 10 0.88 7.77 -2.64
C GLU A 10 0.52 9.14 -2.06
N ALA A 11 0.00 10.02 -2.91
CA ALA A 11 -0.64 11.24 -2.44
C ALA A 11 -2.02 10.88 -1.87
N ALA A 12 -2.40 11.44 -0.73
CA ALA A 12 -3.73 11.25 -0.12
C ALA A 12 -4.87 11.65 -1.06
N ALA A 13 -4.61 12.58 -2.00
CA ALA A 13 -5.56 13.01 -3.02
C ALA A 13 -5.65 12.06 -4.24
N ALA A 14 -4.78 11.06 -4.35
CA ALA A 14 -4.74 10.11 -5.45
C ALA A 14 -4.41 8.68 -4.94
N PRO A 15 -5.38 7.98 -4.34
CA PRO A 15 -5.18 6.64 -3.80
C PRO A 15 -4.79 5.61 -4.87
N PHE A 16 -3.91 4.69 -4.50
CA PHE A 16 -3.50 3.53 -5.27
C PHE A 16 -4.36 2.31 -4.93
N GLU A 17 -4.91 1.69 -5.96
CA GLU A 17 -5.68 0.45 -5.85
C GLU A 17 -4.79 -0.75 -6.19
N ALA A 18 -4.40 -1.53 -5.18
CA ALA A 18 -3.47 -2.66 -5.37
C ALA A 18 -4.03 -3.82 -6.22
N GLY A 19 -5.37 -3.93 -6.31
CA GLY A 19 -6.03 -4.99 -7.08
C GLY A 19 -5.98 -6.36 -6.39
N LEU A 20 -6.41 -7.39 -7.13
CA LEU A 20 -6.47 -8.76 -6.62
C LEU A 20 -5.08 -9.34 -6.36
N GLY A 21 -4.97 -10.18 -5.34
CA GLY A 21 -3.71 -10.83 -4.97
C GLY A 21 -2.80 -9.99 -4.07
N PHE A 22 -3.29 -8.84 -3.58
CA PHE A 22 -2.61 -8.02 -2.59
C PHE A 22 -3.52 -7.73 -1.40
N SER A 23 -2.94 -7.70 -0.21
CA SER A 23 -3.63 -7.32 1.03
C SER A 23 -2.90 -6.17 1.71
N VAL A 24 -3.63 -5.13 2.12
CA VAL A 24 -3.06 -4.05 2.96
C VAL A 24 -2.84 -4.58 4.37
N VAL A 25 -1.63 -4.48 4.88
CA VAL A 25 -1.24 -4.95 6.22
C VAL A 25 -0.86 -3.83 7.18
N ASP A 26 -0.47 -2.65 6.66
CA ASP A 26 -0.24 -1.44 7.45
C ASP A 26 -0.47 -0.19 6.58
N GLU A 27 -0.87 0.92 7.21
CA GLU A 27 -1.06 2.23 6.59
C GLU A 27 -0.58 3.33 7.52
N ARG A 28 0.19 4.27 6.99
CA ARG A 28 0.71 5.42 7.73
C ARG A 28 0.45 6.70 6.98
N ASN A 29 -0.09 7.68 7.69
CA ASN A 29 -0.46 8.97 7.13
C ASN A 29 0.53 10.05 7.60
N TYR A 30 1.08 10.81 6.64
CA TYR A 30 2.08 11.85 6.85
C TYR A 30 1.68 13.12 6.10
N GLY A 31 0.64 13.80 6.59
CA GLY A 31 0.09 14.98 5.93
C GLY A 31 -0.55 14.61 4.59
N GLU A 32 0.07 15.00 3.48
CA GLU A 32 -0.43 14.70 2.14
C GLU A 32 0.06 13.36 1.58
N THR A 33 0.98 12.69 2.28
CA THR A 33 1.55 11.41 1.86
C THR A 33 0.94 10.26 2.66
N VAL A 34 0.55 9.19 1.98
CA VAL A 34 0.17 7.91 2.60
C VAL A 34 1.22 6.86 2.22
N ILE A 35 1.70 6.13 3.22
CA ILE A 35 2.56 4.96 3.04
C ILE A 35 1.73 3.72 3.35
N ARG A 36 1.53 2.83 2.36
CA ARG A 36 0.90 1.52 2.58
C ARG A 36 1.93 0.41 2.48
N PHE A 37 1.77 -0.56 3.36
CA PHE A 37 2.43 -1.85 3.25
C PHE A 37 1.39 -2.85 2.74
N ILE A 38 1.69 -3.49 1.62
CA ILE A 38 0.83 -4.51 1.03
C ILE A 38 1.61 -5.81 0.87
N GLU A 39 0.96 -6.93 1.12
CA GLU A 39 1.53 -8.27 0.97
C GLU A 39 0.94 -8.95 -0.27
N ALA A 40 1.81 -9.51 -1.11
CA ALA A 40 1.41 -10.34 -2.25
C ALA A 40 1.01 -11.75 -1.79
N ALA A 41 -0.14 -12.23 -2.24
CA ALA A 41 -0.63 -13.59 -1.99
C ALA A 41 0.31 -14.69 -2.53
#